data_AF-A0A7L0YVE1-F1
#
_entry.id   AF-A0A7L0YVE1-F1
#
_cell.length_a   1.000
_cell.length_b   1.000
_cell.length_c   1.000
_cell.angle_alpha   90.00
_cell.angle_beta   90.00
_cell.angle_gamma   90.00
#
_symmetry.space_group_name_H-M   'P 1'
#
loop_
_entity.id
_entity.type
_entity.pdbx_description
1 polymer ?
#
loop_
_entity_poly.entity_id
_entity_poly.type
_entity_poly.pdbx_seq_one_letter_code
_entity_poly.pdbx_strand_id
1 'polypeptide(L)'
;MEYNPGWNSSSVNLLHVRAVGPGDSLHYVWSSIGAPSVLLVATQSPSSALRVNWTQLLSPNPAGAVWIDPPDSVVYSTAVVFTKLFEFSEAKPLGELFYPTYDLSEFSWDSLNHSLNHTALTAELSGAPATDPGGAFSNGSLAFRVTAYEAGGRAGRLPSLLHTADSSQLEFILAGVAPRGNSSRFLLEVATVEAAGAARR
;
A
#
# COMPACT_ATOMS: atom_id res chain seq x y z
N MET A 1 9.29 -5.62 -11.02
CA MET A 1 9.08 -4.60 -9.97
C MET A 1 9.99 -3.44 -10.25
N GLU A 2 9.48 -2.22 -10.21
CA GLU A 2 10.23 -0.99 -10.47
C GLU A 2 9.93 0.03 -9.37
N TYR A 3 10.98 0.53 -8.71
CA TYR A 3 10.87 1.59 -7.70
C TYR A 3 11.06 2.95 -8.36
N ASN A 4 10.12 3.86 -8.13
CA ASN A 4 10.10 5.22 -8.64
C ASN A 4 10.40 5.29 -10.17
N PRO A 5 9.57 4.64 -11.02
CA PRO A 5 9.77 4.57 -12.47
C PRO A 5 9.98 5.97 -13.08
N GLY A 6 11.15 6.21 -13.67
CA GLY A 6 11.51 7.49 -14.27
C GLY A 6 11.83 8.62 -13.28
N TRP A 7 12.13 8.30 -12.02
CA TRP A 7 12.44 9.29 -10.97
C TRP A 7 13.62 8.88 -10.10
N ASN A 8 14.58 9.81 -9.94
CA ASN A 8 15.86 9.52 -9.30
C ASN A 8 15.91 9.86 -7.79
N SER A 9 14.83 10.39 -7.21
CA SER A 9 14.79 10.71 -5.78
C SER A 9 14.20 9.55 -4.97
N SER A 10 14.72 9.36 -3.77
CA SER A 10 14.19 8.46 -2.73
C SER A 10 13.30 9.17 -1.71
N SER A 11 12.96 10.44 -1.94
CA SER A 11 12.14 11.27 -1.03
C SER A 11 10.67 10.84 -0.95
N VAL A 12 10.24 9.97 -1.84
CA VAL A 12 8.88 9.41 -1.92
C VAL A 12 8.97 7.96 -2.33
N ASN A 13 7.92 7.19 -2.07
CA ASN A 13 7.84 5.81 -2.51
C ASN A 13 6.66 5.58 -3.45
N LEU A 14 6.97 5.12 -4.65
CA LEU A 14 6.05 4.49 -5.58
C LEU A 14 6.70 3.21 -6.12
N LEU A 15 6.05 2.08 -5.93
CA LEU A 15 6.49 0.78 -6.41
C LEU A 15 5.49 0.27 -7.45
N HIS A 16 5.98 0.06 -8.67
CA HIS A 16 5.22 -0.58 -9.73
C HIS A 16 5.55 -2.07 -9.77
N VAL A 17 4.53 -2.90 -9.53
CA VAL A 17 4.56 -4.33 -9.79
C VAL A 17 3.73 -4.59 -11.03
N ARG A 18 4.30 -5.32 -11.98
CA ARG A 18 3.63 -5.69 -13.23
C ARG A 18 3.71 -7.20 -13.41
N ALA A 19 2.56 -7.86 -13.47
CA ALA A 19 2.45 -9.26 -13.88
C ALA A 19 1.95 -9.28 -15.34
N VAL A 20 2.70 -9.95 -16.22
CA VAL A 20 2.42 -9.98 -17.67
C VAL A 20 1.99 -11.37 -18.06
N GLY A 21 0.76 -11.49 -18.56
CA GLY A 21 0.24 -12.72 -19.15
C GLY A 21 0.37 -12.73 -20.67
N PRO A 22 -0.14 -13.78 -21.35
CA PRO A 22 -0.05 -13.90 -22.80
C PRO A 22 -0.83 -12.83 -23.58
N GLY A 23 -1.92 -12.30 -23.01
CA GLY A 23 -2.81 -11.33 -23.66
C GLY A 23 -3.21 -10.15 -22.78
N ASP A 24 -2.73 -10.12 -21.54
CA ASP A 24 -3.15 -9.18 -20.51
C ASP A 24 -1.97 -8.79 -19.61
N SER A 25 -2.21 -7.81 -18.75
CA SER A 25 -1.32 -7.57 -17.62
C SER A 25 -2.06 -6.98 -16.42
N LEU A 26 -1.52 -7.26 -15.24
CA LEU A 26 -1.95 -6.68 -13.98
C LEU A 26 -0.88 -5.70 -13.49
N HIS A 27 -1.33 -4.51 -13.12
CA HIS A 27 -0.50 -3.46 -12.55
C HIS A 27 -0.93 -3.24 -11.10
N TYR A 28 0.01 -3.35 -10.17
CA TYR A 28 -0.15 -2.91 -8.79
C TYR A 28 0.81 -1.75 -8.57
N VAL A 29 0.26 -0.57 -8.30
CA VAL A 29 1.03 0.65 -8.05
C VAL A 29 0.89 1.00 -6.59
N TRP A 30 1.86 0.57 -5.79
CA TRP A 30 1.93 0.84 -4.37
C TRP A 30 2.57 2.21 -4.13
N SER A 31 2.05 2.99 -3.19
CA SER A 31 2.58 4.30 -2.88
C SER A 31 2.47 4.61 -1.39
N SER A 32 3.41 5.40 -0.87
CA SER A 32 3.33 6.05 0.44
C SER A 32 3.33 7.59 0.33
N ILE A 33 2.96 8.12 -0.85
CA ILE A 33 2.70 9.56 -1.03
C ILE A 33 1.33 9.86 -0.43
N GLY A 34 1.33 10.45 0.77
CA GLY A 34 0.13 10.53 1.61
C GLY A 34 -0.12 9.21 2.34
N ALA A 35 -1.39 8.82 2.49
CA ALA A 35 -1.73 7.54 3.08
C ALA A 35 -1.27 6.37 2.18
N PRO A 36 -0.71 5.28 2.74
CA PRO A 36 -0.35 4.10 1.97
C PRO A 36 -1.51 3.59 1.14
N SER A 37 -1.25 3.34 -0.13
CA SER A 37 -2.28 2.94 -1.08
C SER A 37 -1.74 2.01 -2.16
N VAL A 38 -2.66 1.30 -2.79
CA VAL A 38 -2.40 0.53 -4.01
C VAL A 38 -3.47 0.83 -5.04
N LEU A 39 -3.04 1.22 -6.24
CA LEU A 39 -3.88 1.24 -7.43
C LEU A 39 -3.72 -0.10 -8.14
N LEU A 40 -4.83 -0.79 -8.39
CA LEU A 40 -4.90 -2.04 -9.12
C LEU A 40 -5.50 -1.76 -10.50
N VAL A 41 -4.81 -2.18 -11.55
CA VAL A 41 -5.28 -2.03 -12.94
C VAL A 41 -5.10 -3.33 -13.71
N ALA A 42 -6.16 -3.77 -14.37
CA ALA A 42 -6.12 -4.88 -15.31
C ALA A 42 -6.22 -4.35 -16.73
N THR A 43 -5.40 -4.89 -17.64
CA THR A 43 -5.38 -4.51 -19.05
C THR A 43 -5.46 -5.69 -19.99
N GLN A 44 -6.00 -5.49 -21.18
CA GLN A 44 -5.98 -6.45 -22.30
C GLN A 44 -4.79 -6.20 -23.23
N SER A 45 -3.62 -5.89 -22.65
CA SER A 45 -2.41 -5.71 -23.44
C SER A 45 -1.15 -6.12 -22.65
N PRO A 46 -0.37 -7.10 -23.15
CA PRO A 46 0.89 -7.48 -22.54
C PRO A 46 1.99 -6.44 -22.75
N SER A 47 1.74 -5.37 -23.53
CA SER A 47 2.67 -4.25 -23.73
C SER A 47 2.26 -2.97 -22.99
N SER A 48 1.14 -2.98 -22.27
CA SER A 48 0.69 -1.81 -21.52
C SER A 48 1.70 -1.36 -20.46
N ALA A 49 1.89 -0.05 -20.29
CA ALA A 49 2.94 0.51 -19.45
C ALA A 49 2.37 1.51 -18.45
N LEU A 50 2.94 1.53 -17.24
CA LEU A 50 2.69 2.61 -16.29
C LEU A 50 3.42 3.87 -16.76
N ARG A 51 2.73 5.00 -16.73
CA ARG A 51 3.31 6.32 -16.95
C ARG A 51 3.08 7.18 -15.72
N VAL A 52 4.11 7.94 -15.34
CA VAL A 52 4.09 8.82 -14.17
C VAL A 52 4.65 10.19 -14.55
N ASN A 53 3.84 11.22 -14.37
CA ASN A 53 4.28 12.62 -14.40
C ASN A 53 4.62 13.05 -12.97
N TRP A 54 5.88 12.90 -12.56
CA TRP A 54 6.33 13.16 -11.20
C TRP A 54 6.12 14.61 -10.74
N THR A 55 6.34 15.57 -11.63
CA THR A 55 6.12 16.99 -11.32
C THR A 55 4.66 17.27 -11.00
N GLN A 56 3.73 16.66 -11.75
CA GLN A 56 2.29 16.78 -11.50
C GLN A 56 1.85 15.99 -10.26
N LEU A 57 2.38 14.77 -10.08
CA LEU A 57 2.05 13.90 -8.96
C LEU A 57 2.38 14.54 -7.60
N LEU A 58 3.48 15.30 -7.54
CA LEU A 58 3.93 16.00 -6.33
C LEU A 58 3.41 17.45 -6.23
N SER A 59 2.55 17.85 -7.18
CA SER A 59 1.91 19.17 -7.14
C SER A 59 0.64 19.16 -6.29
N PRO A 60 0.07 20.34 -5.94
CA PRO A 60 -1.23 20.42 -5.30
C PRO A 60 -2.40 19.83 -6.13
N ASN A 61 -2.21 19.57 -7.42
CA ASN A 61 -3.24 19.04 -8.33
C ASN A 61 -2.75 17.76 -9.05
N PRO A 62 -2.69 16.61 -8.36
CA PRO A 62 -2.08 15.39 -8.88
C PRO A 62 -2.97 14.58 -9.85
N ALA A 63 -4.22 15.01 -10.06
CA ALA A 63 -5.17 14.28 -10.91
C ALA A 63 -4.62 14.08 -12.33
N GLY A 64 -4.61 12.84 -12.81
CA GLY A 64 -4.08 12.47 -14.13
C GLY A 64 -2.56 12.30 -14.20
N ALA A 65 -1.83 12.44 -13.09
CA ALA A 65 -0.37 12.27 -13.09
C ALA A 65 0.09 10.81 -13.24
N VAL A 66 -0.80 9.84 -12.99
CA VAL A 66 -0.54 8.41 -13.12
C VAL A 66 -1.57 7.81 -14.07
N TRP A 67 -1.11 7.12 -15.10
CA TRP A 67 -1.99 6.47 -16.08
C TRP A 67 -1.34 5.24 -16.69
N ILE A 68 -2.17 4.40 -17.32
CA ILE A 68 -1.71 3.28 -18.14
C ILE A 68 -1.77 3.65 -19.61
N ASP A 69 -0.74 3.26 -20.36
CA ASP A 69 -0.59 3.50 -21.79
C ASP A 69 -0.55 2.15 -22.54
N PRO A 70 -1.40 1.91 -23.55
CA PRO A 70 -2.44 2.81 -24.03
C PRO A 70 -3.71 2.75 -23.14
N PRO A 71 -4.45 3.87 -22.94
CA PRO A 71 -5.57 3.92 -21.99
C PRO A 71 -6.76 3.00 -22.33
N ASP A 72 -6.98 2.74 -23.62
CA ASP A 72 -8.05 1.87 -24.14
C ASP A 72 -7.82 0.39 -23.81
N SER A 73 -6.61 0.01 -23.40
CA SER A 73 -6.32 -1.35 -22.92
C SER A 73 -6.86 -1.62 -21.51
N VAL A 74 -7.20 -0.59 -20.73
CA VAL A 74 -7.65 -0.75 -19.34
C VAL A 74 -9.08 -1.29 -19.30
N VAL A 75 -9.24 -2.46 -18.68
CA VAL A 75 -10.57 -3.10 -18.52
C VAL A 75 -11.15 -2.91 -17.12
N TYR A 76 -10.29 -2.72 -16.12
CA TYR A 76 -10.72 -2.52 -14.74
C TYR A 76 -9.66 -1.75 -13.98
N SER A 77 -10.10 -0.83 -13.12
CA SER A 77 -9.24 -0.15 -12.16
C SER A 77 -9.97 0.09 -10.84
N THR A 78 -9.26 -0.05 -9.75
CA THR A 78 -9.73 0.19 -8.38
C THR A 78 -8.54 0.59 -7.51
N ALA A 79 -8.80 1.15 -6.34
CA ALA A 79 -7.74 1.43 -5.38
C ALA A 79 -8.11 0.96 -3.97
N VAL A 80 -7.09 0.63 -3.20
CA VAL A 80 -7.19 0.38 -1.76
C VAL A 80 -6.31 1.41 -1.05
N VAL A 81 -6.84 2.03 0.00
CA VAL A 81 -6.14 3.03 0.81
C VAL A 81 -6.19 2.60 2.28
N PHE A 82 -5.04 2.67 2.94
CA PHE A 82 -4.90 2.41 4.37
C PHE A 82 -4.80 3.75 5.09
N THR A 83 -5.88 4.15 5.74
CA THR A 83 -6.06 5.54 6.17
C THR A 83 -5.69 5.77 7.62
N LYS A 84 -6.06 4.86 8.53
CA LYS A 84 -5.87 5.03 9.97
C LYS A 84 -5.43 3.76 10.67
N LEU A 85 -4.58 3.91 11.69
CA LEU A 85 -4.37 2.91 12.72
C LEU A 85 -5.20 3.30 13.96
N PHE A 86 -6.15 2.44 14.30
CA PHE A 86 -6.91 2.54 15.54
C PHE A 86 -6.20 1.77 16.66
N GLU A 87 -6.33 2.30 17.87
CA GLU A 87 -6.02 1.58 19.09
C GLU A 87 -7.20 1.71 20.05
N PHE A 88 -7.55 0.63 20.72
CA PHE A 88 -8.65 0.61 21.68
C PHE A 88 -8.34 -0.32 22.85
N SER A 89 -8.95 -0.06 24.00
CA SER A 89 -8.85 -0.93 25.18
C SER A 89 -10.21 -1.02 25.87
N GLU A 90 -10.62 -2.24 26.19
CA GLU A 90 -11.83 -2.51 26.98
C GLU A 90 -11.66 -2.09 28.45
N ALA A 91 -10.42 -1.83 28.89
CA ALA A 91 -10.13 -1.35 30.24
C ALA A 91 -10.26 0.17 30.41
N LYS A 92 -10.52 0.92 29.32
CA LYS A 92 -10.78 2.36 29.43
C LYS A 92 -12.08 2.63 30.21
N PRO A 93 -12.19 3.76 30.94
CA PRO A 93 -13.42 4.15 31.62
C PRO A 93 -14.63 4.18 30.69
N LEU A 94 -15.81 3.83 31.22
CA LEU A 94 -17.09 3.81 30.50
C LEU A 94 -17.30 5.10 29.68
N GLY A 95 -17.28 4.96 28.34
CA GLY A 95 -17.61 6.03 27.40
C GLY A 95 -16.60 6.23 26.27
N GLU A 96 -15.34 5.84 26.44
CA GLU A 96 -14.30 6.00 25.41
C GLU A 96 -13.60 4.66 25.14
N LEU A 97 -14.01 3.94 24.10
CA LEU A 97 -13.34 2.68 23.75
C LEU A 97 -11.99 2.90 23.04
N PHE A 98 -11.92 3.94 22.20
CA PHE A 98 -10.79 4.22 21.34
C PHE A 98 -9.86 5.29 21.92
N TYR A 99 -8.57 5.15 21.62
CA TYR A 99 -7.60 6.23 21.71
C TYR A 99 -7.63 7.08 20.42
N PRO A 100 -7.06 8.29 20.41
CA PRO A 100 -6.89 9.06 19.18
C PRO A 100 -6.24 8.22 18.08
N THR A 101 -6.77 8.25 16.85
CA THR A 101 -6.22 7.46 15.75
C THR A 101 -4.90 8.02 15.27
N TYR A 102 -4.04 7.15 14.75
CA TYR A 102 -2.90 7.60 13.95
C TYR A 102 -3.36 7.75 12.50
N ASP A 103 -3.20 8.94 11.93
CA ASP A 103 -3.43 9.20 10.51
C ASP A 103 -2.20 8.73 9.72
N LEU A 104 -2.38 7.74 8.83
CA LEU A 104 -1.26 7.17 8.08
C LEU A 104 -0.74 8.12 6.97
N SER A 105 -1.47 9.19 6.66
CA SER A 105 -0.97 10.26 5.78
C SER A 105 0.05 11.19 6.47
N GLU A 106 0.10 11.18 7.81
CA GLU A 106 1.05 11.95 8.62
C GLU A 106 2.29 11.12 9.00
N PHE A 107 2.46 9.93 8.42
CA PHE A 107 3.63 9.09 8.65
C PHE A 107 4.81 9.52 7.78
N SER A 108 6.00 9.40 8.34
CA SER A 108 7.24 9.39 7.58
C SER A 108 7.57 7.95 7.21
N TRP A 109 7.86 7.72 5.94
CA TRP A 109 8.12 6.39 5.38
C TRP A 109 9.57 6.28 4.94
N ASP A 110 10.21 5.17 5.32
CA ASP A 110 11.55 4.83 4.87
C ASP A 110 11.58 4.62 3.36
N SER A 111 12.74 4.86 2.74
CA SER A 111 12.91 4.58 1.31
C SER A 111 12.87 3.07 1.04
N LEU A 112 12.09 2.66 0.04
CA LEU A 112 12.03 1.28 -0.43
C LEU A 112 13.36 0.74 -0.96
N ASN A 113 14.35 1.58 -1.24
CA ASN A 113 15.65 1.16 -1.75
C ASN A 113 16.31 0.08 -0.89
N HIS A 114 16.06 0.07 0.41
CA HIS A 114 16.66 -0.88 1.34
C HIS A 114 15.85 -2.17 1.52
N SER A 115 14.56 -2.17 1.16
CA SER A 115 13.65 -3.31 1.37
C SER A 115 13.25 -4.02 0.08
N LEU A 116 13.48 -3.41 -1.08
CA LEU A 116 13.17 -4.01 -2.37
C LEU A 116 14.08 -5.21 -2.67
N ASN A 117 13.47 -6.36 -2.90
CA ASN A 117 14.15 -7.59 -3.29
C ASN A 117 13.54 -8.13 -4.58
N HIS A 118 14.28 -7.99 -5.68
CA HIS A 118 13.85 -8.45 -7.00
C HIS A 118 13.82 -9.97 -7.14
N THR A 119 14.62 -10.70 -6.36
CA THR A 119 14.64 -12.17 -6.40
C THR A 119 13.48 -12.77 -5.63
N ALA A 120 13.19 -12.22 -4.44
CA ALA A 120 12.05 -12.67 -3.64
C ALA A 120 10.72 -12.03 -4.07
N LEU A 121 10.77 -11.04 -4.97
CA LEU A 121 9.61 -10.23 -5.37
C LEU A 121 8.90 -9.63 -4.17
N THR A 122 9.68 -9.03 -3.26
CA THR A 122 9.17 -8.39 -2.04
C THR A 122 9.63 -6.94 -1.92
N ALA A 123 8.82 -6.12 -1.27
CA ALA A 123 9.19 -4.78 -0.83
C ALA A 123 8.48 -4.46 0.48
N GLU A 124 9.07 -3.60 1.32
CA GLU A 124 8.49 -3.25 2.62
C GLU A 124 8.47 -1.73 2.82
N LEU A 125 7.27 -1.15 2.86
CA LEU A 125 7.04 0.24 3.23
C LEU A 125 6.97 0.32 4.75
N SER A 126 8.08 0.66 5.41
CA SER A 126 8.16 0.84 6.86
C SER A 126 8.10 2.32 7.21
N GLY A 127 7.44 2.67 8.30
CA GLY A 127 7.32 4.04 8.75
C GLY A 127 6.83 4.20 10.18
N ALA A 128 6.84 5.46 10.62
CA ALA A 128 6.36 5.89 11.93
C ALA A 128 5.70 7.28 11.80
N PRO A 129 4.88 7.71 12.77
CA PRO A 129 4.32 9.07 12.78
C PRO A 129 5.45 10.11 12.66
N ALA A 130 5.28 11.11 11.79
CA ALA A 130 6.27 12.19 11.67
C ALA A 130 6.40 13.01 12.97
N THR A 131 5.33 13.02 13.79
CA THR A 131 5.35 13.56 15.15
C THR A 131 4.79 12.52 16.11
N ASP A 132 5.55 12.19 17.16
CA ASP A 132 5.18 11.18 18.16
C ASP A 132 5.37 11.73 19.58
N PRO A 133 4.51 12.67 20.02
CA PRO A 133 4.65 13.32 21.33
C PRO A 133 4.50 12.33 22.50
N GLY A 134 3.81 11.21 22.29
CA GLY A 134 3.64 10.15 23.29
C GLY A 134 4.78 9.13 23.33
N GLY A 135 5.72 9.20 22.38
CA GLY A 135 6.84 8.26 22.28
C GLY A 135 6.43 6.81 21.98
N ALA A 136 5.20 6.58 21.49
CA ALA A 136 4.68 5.23 21.25
C ALA A 136 5.46 4.48 20.17
N PHE A 137 6.01 5.22 19.20
CA PHE A 137 6.79 4.73 18.06
C PHE A 137 8.29 4.98 18.22
N SER A 138 8.79 5.40 19.40
CA SER A 138 10.22 5.67 19.60
C SER A 138 11.16 4.50 19.24
N ASN A 139 10.69 3.26 19.44
CA ASN A 139 11.37 2.03 19.00
C ASN A 139 10.43 1.14 18.16
N GLY A 140 9.38 1.72 17.61
CA GLY A 140 8.30 0.99 16.94
C GLY A 140 8.12 1.44 15.50
N SER A 141 7.57 0.56 14.68
CA SER A 141 7.23 0.86 13.30
C SER A 141 5.94 0.19 12.88
N LEU A 142 5.34 0.77 11.85
CA LEU A 142 4.27 0.17 11.06
C LEU A 142 4.84 -0.12 9.67
N ALA A 143 4.63 -1.32 9.16
CA ALA A 143 5.10 -1.70 7.85
C ALA A 143 4.04 -2.42 7.00
N PHE A 144 4.05 -2.11 5.71
CA PHE A 144 3.33 -2.83 4.67
C PHE A 144 4.34 -3.59 3.82
N ARG A 145 4.41 -4.91 4.04
CA ARG A 145 5.22 -5.79 3.18
C ARG A 145 4.37 -6.32 2.04
N VAL A 146 4.81 -6.07 0.82
CA VAL A 146 4.19 -6.51 -0.42
C VAL A 146 5.00 -7.67 -0.98
N THR A 147 4.32 -8.72 -1.42
CA THR A 147 4.91 -9.84 -2.16
C THR A 147 4.14 -10.03 -3.47
N ALA A 148 4.85 -10.26 -4.57
CA ALA A 148 4.26 -10.71 -5.82
C ALA A 148 4.68 -12.14 -6.13
N TYR A 149 3.94 -12.81 -7.02
CA TYR A 149 4.17 -14.20 -7.35
C TYR A 149 4.23 -14.40 -8.87
N GLU A 150 5.09 -15.30 -9.32
CA GLU A 150 5.22 -15.65 -10.75
C GLU A 150 4.39 -16.87 -11.14
N ALA A 151 3.92 -17.64 -10.15
CA ALA A 151 3.22 -18.90 -10.36
C ALA A 151 2.27 -19.22 -9.19
N GLY A 152 1.47 -20.27 -9.37
CA GLY A 152 0.61 -20.81 -8.32
C GLY A 152 1.39 -21.51 -7.21
N GLY A 153 0.99 -21.28 -5.95
CA GLY A 153 1.67 -21.85 -4.80
C GLY A 153 1.03 -21.47 -3.47
N ARG A 154 1.76 -21.73 -2.38
CA ARG A 154 1.42 -21.27 -1.03
C ARG A 154 2.55 -20.45 -0.46
N ALA A 155 2.21 -19.37 0.24
CA ALA A 155 3.21 -18.54 0.89
C ALA A 155 4.01 -19.38 1.91
N GLY A 156 5.34 -19.23 1.91
CA GLY A 156 6.21 -19.95 2.84
C GLY A 156 6.02 -19.52 4.30
N ARG A 157 5.47 -18.33 4.53
CA ARG A 157 5.11 -17.83 5.86
C ARG A 157 3.65 -18.12 6.18
N LEU A 158 3.37 -18.40 7.46
CA LEU A 158 1.99 -18.49 7.95
C LEU A 158 1.27 -17.15 7.72
N PRO A 159 -0.04 -17.17 7.38
CA PRO A 159 -0.95 -18.34 7.37
C PRO A 159 -0.91 -19.17 6.07
N SER A 160 0.16 -19.09 5.27
CA SER A 160 0.39 -19.90 4.07
C SER A 160 -0.73 -19.78 3.04
N LEU A 161 -1.12 -18.53 2.79
CA LEU A 161 -2.15 -18.18 1.82
C LEU A 161 -1.81 -18.79 0.46
N LEU A 162 -2.85 -19.34 -0.16
CA LEU A 162 -2.80 -19.80 -1.55
C LEU A 162 -2.70 -18.57 -2.45
N HIS A 163 -1.81 -18.61 -3.44
CA HIS A 163 -1.60 -17.53 -4.40
C HIS A 163 -1.47 -18.08 -5.82
N THR A 164 -1.69 -17.20 -6.79
CA THR A 164 -1.44 -17.41 -8.22
C THR A 164 -0.49 -16.33 -8.74
N ALA A 165 -0.10 -16.40 -10.01
CA ALA A 165 0.63 -15.33 -10.70
C ALA A 165 -0.17 -14.00 -10.74
N ASP A 166 -1.47 -14.08 -10.52
CA ASP A 166 -2.41 -12.93 -10.53
C ASP A 166 -2.59 -12.33 -9.13
N SER A 167 -1.81 -12.81 -8.14
CA SER A 167 -1.94 -12.41 -6.74
C SER A 167 -0.81 -11.48 -6.33
N SER A 168 -1.14 -10.50 -5.49
CA SER A 168 -0.16 -9.84 -4.63
C SER A 168 -0.61 -10.04 -3.18
N GLN A 169 0.33 -10.42 -2.31
CA GLN A 169 0.08 -10.55 -0.89
C GLN A 169 0.56 -9.31 -0.17
N LEU A 170 -0.27 -8.80 0.73
CA LEU A 170 0.06 -7.74 1.66
C LEU A 170 0.12 -8.29 3.08
N GLU A 171 1.20 -7.97 3.78
CA GLU A 171 1.34 -8.19 5.22
C GLU A 171 1.41 -6.84 5.93
N PHE A 172 0.54 -6.67 6.92
CA PHE A 172 0.54 -5.55 7.83
C PHE A 172 1.30 -5.93 9.11
N ILE A 173 2.34 -5.15 9.44
CA ILE A 173 3.26 -5.47 10.53
C ILE A 173 3.31 -4.26 11.46
N LEU A 174 2.93 -4.46 12.73
CA LEU A 174 3.11 -3.49 13.80
C LEU A 174 4.14 -4.07 14.76
N ALA A 175 5.32 -3.46 14.85
CA ALA A 175 6.44 -3.98 15.61
C ALA A 175 6.95 -2.94 16.61
N GLY A 176 7.20 -3.34 17.86
CA GLY A 176 7.85 -2.48 18.86
C GLY A 176 7.04 -1.26 19.32
N VAL A 177 5.79 -1.11 18.88
CA VAL A 177 4.93 0.02 19.27
C VAL A 177 4.47 -0.14 20.72
N ALA A 178 4.74 0.87 21.55
CA ALA A 178 4.28 0.89 22.93
C ALA A 178 2.79 1.24 22.98
N PRO A 179 1.93 0.36 23.53
CA PRO A 179 0.50 0.65 23.64
C PRO A 179 0.24 1.79 24.63
N ARG A 180 -0.78 2.60 24.35
CA ARG A 180 -1.21 3.72 25.20
C ARG A 180 -2.00 3.29 26.43
N GLY A 181 -2.36 2.01 26.53
CA GLY A 181 -2.97 1.46 27.72
C GLY A 181 -2.82 -0.03 27.88
N ASN A 182 -3.30 -0.52 29.02
CA ASN A 182 -3.33 -1.94 29.29
C ASN A 182 -4.31 -2.64 28.36
N SER A 183 -3.93 -3.82 27.88
CA SER A 183 -4.77 -4.66 27.02
C SER A 183 -5.21 -3.95 25.72
N SER A 184 -4.39 -3.03 25.21
CA SER A 184 -4.64 -2.37 23.93
C SER A 184 -4.71 -3.37 22.77
N ARG A 185 -5.62 -3.10 21.85
CA ARG A 185 -5.80 -3.81 20.59
C ARG A 185 -5.72 -2.80 19.45
N PHE A 186 -5.18 -3.25 18.31
CA PHE A 186 -4.98 -2.41 17.13
C PHE A 186 -5.86 -2.88 15.97
N LEU A 187 -6.35 -1.92 15.18
CA LEU A 187 -7.11 -2.18 13.95
C LEU A 187 -6.63 -1.25 12.84
N LEU A 188 -6.68 -1.74 11.60
CA LEU A 188 -6.33 -0.96 10.42
C LEU A 188 -7.61 -0.57 9.67
N GLU A 189 -7.76 0.71 9.36
CA GLU A 189 -8.81 1.19 8.47
C GLU A 189 -8.41 0.93 7.01
N VAL A 190 -9.31 0.31 6.26
CA VAL A 190 -9.12 0.01 4.84
C VAL A 190 -10.29 0.61 4.07
N ALA A 191 -9.99 1.48 3.11
CA ALA A 191 -10.96 2.06 2.20
C ALA A 191 -10.72 1.54 0.79
N THR A 192 -11.79 1.18 0.08
CA THR A 192 -11.74 0.78 -1.33
C THR A 192 -12.41 1.84 -2.19
N VAL A 193 -11.77 2.21 -3.29
CA VAL A 193 -12.33 3.13 -4.29
C VAL A 193 -12.79 2.33 -5.47
N GLU A 194 -14.11 2.20 -5.61
CA GLU A 194 -14.71 1.66 -6.81
C GLU A 194 -15.26 2.80 -7.66
N ALA A 195 -15.12 2.70 -8.98
CA ALA A 195 -15.91 3.52 -9.87
C ALA A 195 -17.38 3.30 -9.51
N ALA A 196 -18.16 4.38 -9.37
CA ALA A 196 -19.59 4.26 -9.12
C ALA A 196 -20.17 3.30 -10.15
N GLY A 197 -20.58 2.11 -9.69
CA GLY A 197 -21.22 1.15 -10.56
C GLY A 197 -22.35 1.87 -11.24
N ALA A 198 -22.47 1.74 -12.57
CA ALA A 198 -23.73 2.00 -13.23
C ALA A 198 -24.76 1.21 -12.43
N ALA A 199 -25.56 1.91 -11.62
CA ALA A 199 -26.71 1.34 -10.96
C ALA A 199 -27.51 0.69 -12.07
N ARG A 200 -27.41 -0.64 -12.17
CA ARG A 200 -28.24 -1.40 -13.09
C ARG A 200 -29.66 -1.13 -12.61
N ARG A 201 -30.45 -0.63 -13.56
CA ARG A 201 -31.88 -0.34 -13.47
C ARG A 201 -32.65 -1.45 -12.78
#